data_AF-A8YES2-F1
#
_entry.id   AF-A8YES2-F1
#
_cell.length_a   1.000
_cell.length_b   1.000
_cell.length_c   1.000
_cell.angle_alpha   90.00
_cell.angle_beta   90.00
_cell.angle_gamma   90.00
#
_symmetry.space_group_name_H-M   'P 1'
#
loop_
_entity.id
_entity.type
_entity.pdbx_description
1 polymer ?
#
loop_
_entity_poly.entity_id
_entity_poly.type
_entity_poly.pdbx_seq_one_letter_code
_entity_poly.pdbx_strand_id
1 'polypeptide(L)'
;VLVVALVAFVAEWLPVDLTALCVAIVLILLGLVTPEEGIAGFSNSATVTVMAMFVLSAGITRTGVIQVIRDRLLVWGGKSPHQQVFVLGVLVGPISAFINNTAVVAIFLPIVEDWCKKQKISPSKLLIPLSYATVLAGMITEDDYRSGNFY
;
A
#
# COMPACT_ATOMS: atom_id res chain seq x y z
N VAL A 1 2.02 -30.13 2.82
CA VAL A 1 2.79 -28.89 2.58
C VAL A 1 1.96 -27.65 2.85
N LEU A 2 0.79 -27.48 2.22
CA LEU A 2 -0.05 -26.28 2.41
C LEU A 2 -0.44 -25.99 3.87
N VAL A 3 -0.87 -27.01 4.64
CA VAL A 3 -1.21 -26.82 6.08
C VAL A 3 0.00 -26.38 6.89
N VAL A 4 1.18 -26.92 6.61
CA VAL A 4 2.43 -26.54 7.29
C VAL A 4 2.83 -25.11 6.92
N ALA A 5 2.71 -24.74 5.64
CA ALA A 5 2.94 -23.37 5.19
C ALA A 5 1.97 -22.38 5.86
N LEU A 6 0.68 -22.73 5.94
CA LEU A 6 -0.34 -21.91 6.61
C LEU A 6 0.00 -21.69 8.09
N VAL A 7 0.34 -22.77 8.82
CA VAL A 7 0.75 -22.68 10.22
C VAL A 7 2.01 -21.83 10.35
N ALA A 8 3.00 -22.00 9.47
CA ALA A 8 4.23 -21.20 9.50
C ALA A 8 3.96 -19.71 9.27
N PHE A 9 3.05 -19.36 8.34
CA PHE A 9 2.65 -17.99 8.09
C PHE A 9 1.89 -17.37 9.27
N VAL A 10 0.96 -18.11 9.89
CA VAL A 10 0.16 -17.61 11.01
C VAL A 10 0.98 -17.53 12.30
N ALA A 11 1.90 -18.46 12.51
CA ALA A 11 2.71 -18.50 13.72
C ALA A 11 3.82 -17.43 13.74
N GLU A 12 4.16 -16.84 12.58
CA GLU A 12 5.16 -15.78 12.41
C GLU A 12 6.49 -16.05 13.13
N TRP A 13 6.87 -17.32 13.31
CA TRP A 13 8.11 -17.71 13.99
C TRP A 13 9.36 -17.21 13.27
N LEU A 14 9.24 -17.02 11.95
CA LEU A 14 10.25 -16.43 11.08
C LEU A 14 9.63 -15.24 10.35
N PRO A 15 10.45 -14.23 9.98
CA PRO A 15 10.03 -13.17 9.07
C PRO A 15 9.29 -13.73 7.87
N VAL A 16 8.19 -13.08 7.48
CA VAL A 16 7.29 -13.53 6.42
C VAL A 16 8.04 -13.82 5.11
N ASP A 17 9.07 -13.02 4.80
CA ASP A 17 9.90 -13.15 3.61
C ASP A 17 10.70 -14.46 3.62
N LEU A 18 11.27 -14.82 4.77
CA LEU A 18 12.00 -16.08 4.96
C LEU A 18 11.05 -17.27 4.92
N THR A 19 9.89 -17.16 5.57
CA THR A 19 8.86 -18.21 5.54
C THR A 19 8.41 -18.48 4.10
N ALA A 20 8.15 -17.44 3.31
CA ALA A 20 7.77 -17.57 1.90
C ALA A 20 8.87 -18.24 1.06
N LEU A 21 10.14 -17.83 1.23
CA LEU A 21 11.28 -18.46 0.56
C LEU A 21 11.44 -19.94 0.92
N CYS A 22 11.34 -20.30 2.20
CA CYS A 22 11.42 -21.69 2.64
C CYS A 22 10.28 -22.53 2.05
N VAL A 23 9.06 -22.02 2.03
CA VAL A 23 7.91 -22.72 1.42
C VAL A 23 8.13 -22.92 -0.08
N ALA A 24 8.60 -21.91 -0.80
CA ALA A 24 8.92 -22.03 -2.23
C ALA A 24 10.00 -23.10 -2.49
N ILE A 25 11.08 -23.10 -1.71
CA ILE A 25 12.16 -24.11 -1.82
C ILE A 25 11.61 -25.51 -1.55
N VAL A 26 10.82 -25.69 -0.49
CA VAL A 26 10.23 -27.00 -0.14
C VAL A 26 9.31 -27.50 -1.25
N LEU A 27 8.51 -26.63 -1.87
CA LEU A 27 7.63 -27.00 -2.98
C LEU A 27 8.41 -27.47 -4.22
N ILE A 28 9.52 -26.79 -4.55
CA ILE A 28 10.41 -27.17 -5.66
C ILE A 28 11.11 -28.50 -5.35
N LEU A 29 11.67 -28.66 -4.14
CA LEU A 29 12.38 -29.87 -3.74
C LEU A 29 11.47 -31.11 -3.70
N LEU A 30 10.19 -30.92 -3.35
CA LEU A 30 9.19 -31.99 -3.38
C LEU A 30 8.66 -32.28 -4.79
N GLY A 31 9.10 -31.54 -5.82
CA GLY A 31 8.65 -31.71 -7.21
C GLY A 31 7.18 -31.35 -7.42
N LEU A 32 6.57 -30.61 -6.49
CA LEU A 32 5.16 -30.19 -6.59
C LEU A 32 4.99 -29.03 -7.57
N VAL A 33 6.06 -28.30 -7.86
CA VAL A 33 6.11 -27.09 -8.68
C VAL A 33 7.48 -27.06 -9.38
N THR A 34 7.55 -26.65 -10.66
CA THR A 34 8.86 -26.53 -11.33
C THR A 34 9.65 -25.32 -10.79
N PRO A 35 10.99 -25.26 -10.98
CA PRO A 35 11.77 -24.09 -10.60
C PRO A 35 11.25 -22.79 -11.24
N GLU A 36 10.81 -22.84 -12.50
CA GLU A 36 10.26 -21.70 -13.23
C GLU A 36 8.95 -21.21 -12.60
N GLU A 37 8.04 -22.14 -12.28
CA GLU A 37 6.78 -21.84 -11.61
C GLU A 37 7.01 -21.30 -10.19
N GLY A 38 8.00 -21.84 -9.46
CA GLY A 38 8.35 -21.40 -8.11
C GLY A 38 8.88 -19.97 -8.04
N ILE A 39 9.51 -19.47 -9.11
CA ILE A 39 10.00 -18.09 -9.20
C ILE A 39 9.07 -17.15 -10.00
N ALA A 40 8.05 -17.68 -10.69
CA ALA A 40 7.14 -16.90 -11.53
C ALA A 40 6.41 -15.78 -10.76
N GLY A 41 6.21 -15.95 -9.45
CA GLY A 41 5.64 -14.92 -8.57
C GLY A 41 6.47 -13.63 -8.47
N PHE A 42 7.79 -13.71 -8.65
CA PHE A 42 8.67 -12.53 -8.63
C PHE A 42 8.53 -11.67 -9.89
N SER A 43 8.14 -12.27 -11.02
CA SER A 43 7.86 -11.58 -12.28
C SER A 43 6.40 -11.16 -12.45
N ASN A 44 5.54 -11.37 -11.44
CA ASN A 44 4.14 -10.98 -11.54
C ASN A 44 4.01 -9.45 -11.63
N SER A 45 3.06 -8.98 -12.44
CA SER A 45 2.78 -7.56 -12.62
C SER A 45 2.56 -6.84 -11.27
N ALA A 46 1.86 -7.46 -10.31
CA ALA A 46 1.65 -6.88 -8.99
C ALA A 46 2.97 -6.65 -8.23
N THR A 47 3.89 -7.63 -8.26
CA THR A 47 5.21 -7.53 -7.63
C THR A 47 6.03 -6.38 -8.24
N VAL A 48 6.03 -6.28 -9.57
CA VAL A 48 6.72 -5.20 -10.30
C VAL A 48 6.12 -3.83 -9.95
N THR A 49 4.79 -3.73 -9.86
CA THR A 49 4.08 -2.51 -9.48
C THR A 49 4.47 -2.05 -8.07
N VAL A 50 4.49 -2.95 -7.08
CA VAL A 50 4.91 -2.63 -5.71
C VAL A 50 6.37 -2.15 -5.67
N MET A 51 7.28 -2.81 -6.40
CA MET A 51 8.67 -2.37 -6.51
C MET A 51 8.78 -0.95 -7.10
N ALA A 52 8.04 -0.67 -8.18
CA ALA A 52 8.01 0.66 -8.80
C ALA A 52 7.49 1.73 -7.83
N MET A 53 6.52 1.40 -6.97
CA MET A 53 5.98 2.32 -5.97
C MET A 53 6.97 2.63 -4.85
N PHE A 54 7.75 1.66 -4.40
CA PHE A 54 8.84 1.92 -3.46
C PHE A 54 9.89 2.85 -4.06
N VAL A 55 10.28 2.62 -5.32
CA VAL A 55 11.21 3.50 -6.06
C VAL A 55 10.62 4.91 -6.20
N LEU A 56 9.33 5.02 -6.55
CA LEU A 56 8.65 6.30 -6.71
C LEU A 56 8.52 7.06 -5.39
N SER A 57 8.17 6.37 -4.29
CA SER A 57 8.13 6.97 -2.94
C SER A 57 9.50 7.49 -2.51
N ALA A 58 10.57 6.73 -2.76
CA ALA A 58 11.94 7.17 -2.53
C ALA A 58 12.33 8.38 -3.42
N GLY A 59 11.89 8.38 -4.69
CA GLY A 59 12.09 9.49 -5.61
C GLY A 59 11.41 10.78 -5.16
N ILE A 60 10.12 10.71 -4.80
CA ILE A 60 9.33 11.83 -4.26
C ILE A 60 9.99 12.43 -3.01
N THR A 61 10.53 11.57 -2.15
CA THR A 61 11.22 12.01 -0.93
C THR A 61 12.48 12.83 -1.23
N ARG A 62 13.15 12.59 -2.37
CA ARG A 62 14.36 13.31 -2.78
C ARG A 62 14.09 14.59 -3.59
N THR A 63 12.97 14.69 -4.30
CA THR A 63 12.71 15.80 -5.25
C THR A 63 12.18 17.08 -4.61
N GLY A 64 11.87 17.07 -3.31
CA GLY A 64 11.30 18.24 -2.64
C GLY A 64 9.77 18.37 -2.79
N VAL A 65 9.13 17.43 -3.51
CA VAL A 65 7.68 17.44 -3.76
C VAL A 65 6.89 17.30 -2.46
N ILE A 66 7.42 16.55 -1.49
CA ILE A 66 6.82 16.39 -0.16
C ILE A 66 6.57 17.75 0.50
N GLN A 67 7.55 18.65 0.47
CA GLN A 67 7.49 19.96 1.10
C GLN A 67 6.40 20.82 0.44
N VAL A 68 6.31 20.79 -0.89
CA VAL A 68 5.29 21.52 -1.65
C VAL A 68 3.89 21.03 -1.31
N ILE A 69 3.66 19.71 -1.33
CA ILE A 69 2.35 19.13 -1.05
C ILE A 69 1.97 19.35 0.42
N ARG A 70 2.91 19.17 1.35
CA ARG A 70 2.71 19.48 2.77
C ARG A 70 2.30 20.92 2.98
N ASP A 71 2.97 21.88 2.35
CA ASP A 71 2.68 23.30 2.55
C ASP A 71 1.28 23.64 2.03
N ARG A 72 0.84 23.00 0.93
CA ARG A 72 -0.55 23.07 0.47
C ARG A 72 -1.52 22.45 1.47
N LEU A 73 -1.22 21.27 2.00
CA LEU A 73 -2.02 20.60 3.02
C LEU A 73 -2.13 21.43 4.31
N LEU A 74 -1.07 22.13 4.72
CA LEU A 74 -1.09 23.03 5.87
C LEU A 74 -2.07 24.19 5.66
N VAL A 75 -2.13 24.75 4.45
CA VAL A 75 -3.04 25.84 4.12
C VAL A 75 -4.49 25.34 4.02
N TRP A 76 -4.73 24.21 3.35
CA TRP A 76 -6.08 23.71 3.12
C TRP A 76 -6.69 22.99 4.32
N GLY A 77 -5.90 22.19 5.04
CA GLY A 77 -6.37 21.37 6.14
C GLY A 77 -6.55 22.11 7.46
N GLY A 78 -6.04 23.34 7.58
CA GLY A 78 -6.23 24.17 8.77
C GLY A 78 -5.74 23.52 10.06
N LYS A 79 -6.36 23.87 11.19
CA LYS A 79 -6.02 23.36 12.54
C LYS A 79 -7.01 22.32 13.09
N SER A 80 -8.14 22.12 12.42
CA SER A 80 -9.20 21.21 12.88
C SER A 80 -8.93 19.79 12.38
N PRO A 81 -8.93 18.76 13.26
CA PRO A 81 -8.73 17.37 12.84
C PRO A 81 -9.72 16.91 11.77
N HIS A 82 -10.99 17.33 11.86
CA HIS A 82 -12.00 16.98 10.86
C HIS A 82 -11.70 17.57 9.48
N GLN A 83 -11.22 18.81 9.43
CA GLN A 83 -10.83 19.47 8.19
C GLN A 83 -9.60 18.79 7.57
N GLN A 84 -8.63 18.38 8.39
CA GLN A 84 -7.43 17.68 7.94
C GLN A 84 -7.78 16.34 7.29
N VAL A 85 -8.63 15.55 7.95
CA VAL A 85 -9.10 14.26 7.42
C VAL A 85 -9.90 14.47 6.14
N PHE A 86 -10.76 15.50 6.08
CA PHE A 86 -11.54 15.81 4.89
C PHE A 86 -10.65 16.18 3.69
N VAL A 87 -9.69 17.09 3.88
CA VAL A 87 -8.76 17.49 2.82
C VAL A 87 -7.91 16.32 2.35
N LEU A 88 -7.43 15.50 3.29
CA LEU A 88 -6.67 14.29 2.96
C LEU A 88 -7.52 13.30 2.16
N GLY A 89 -8.77 13.07 2.58
CA GLY A 89 -9.71 12.19 1.88
C GLY A 89 -10.05 12.68 0.48
N VAL A 90 -10.26 13.99 0.29
CA VAL A 90 -10.54 14.58 -1.03
C VAL A 90 -9.35 14.49 -1.97
N LEU A 91 -8.12 14.63 -1.46
CA LEU A 91 -6.91 14.49 -2.27
C LEU A 91 -6.65 13.03 -2.64
N VAL A 92 -6.82 12.12 -1.68
CA VAL A 92 -6.40 10.72 -1.84
C VAL A 92 -7.49 9.86 -2.48
N GLY A 93 -8.75 10.09 -2.15
CA GLY A 93 -9.89 9.29 -2.63
C GLY A 93 -9.91 9.11 -4.15
N PRO A 94 -9.84 10.20 -4.95
CA PRO A 94 -9.80 10.10 -6.40
C PRO A 94 -8.58 9.34 -6.93
N ILE A 95 -7.42 9.52 -6.30
CA ILE A 95 -6.17 8.84 -6.71
C ILE A 95 -6.26 7.33 -6.41
N SER A 96 -6.86 6.97 -5.28
CA SER A 96 -7.06 5.59 -4.86
C SER A 96 -8.06 4.81 -5.72
N ALA A 97 -8.88 5.50 -6.49
CA ALA A 97 -9.76 4.87 -7.47
C ALA A 97 -8.97 4.31 -8.68
N PHE A 98 -7.82 4.89 -9.02
CA PHE A 98 -7.05 4.51 -10.22
C PHE A 98 -5.82 3.64 -9.92
N ILE A 99 -5.39 3.55 -8.65
CA ILE A 99 -4.16 2.87 -8.25
C ILE A 99 -4.46 1.94 -7.09
N ASN A 100 -3.78 0.79 -7.02
CA ASN A 100 -3.90 -0.16 -5.90
C ASN A 100 -3.68 0.53 -4.54
N ASN A 101 -4.50 0.19 -3.54
CA ASN A 101 -4.51 0.79 -2.21
C ASN A 101 -3.12 0.84 -1.54
N THR A 102 -2.30 -0.21 -1.73
CA THR A 102 -0.94 -0.31 -1.17
C THR A 102 -0.02 0.79 -1.69
N ALA A 103 -0.16 1.14 -2.95
CA ALA A 103 0.59 2.20 -3.62
C ALA A 103 0.38 3.56 -2.98
N VAL A 104 -0.90 3.87 -2.79
CA VAL A 104 -1.36 5.18 -2.37
C VAL A 104 -0.86 5.41 -0.96
N VAL A 105 -1.02 4.43 -0.08
CA VAL A 105 -0.46 4.49 1.27
C VAL A 105 1.06 4.69 1.22
N ALA A 106 1.81 3.93 0.42
CA ALA A 106 3.27 4.05 0.33
C ALA A 106 3.77 5.43 -0.15
N ILE A 107 3.00 6.10 -1.02
CA ILE A 107 3.32 7.43 -1.56
C ILE A 107 2.92 8.54 -0.57
N PHE A 108 1.75 8.42 0.05
CA PHE A 108 1.19 9.45 0.92
C PHE A 108 1.71 9.37 2.36
N LEU A 109 2.20 8.21 2.81
CA LEU A 109 2.77 8.02 4.15
C LEU A 109 3.84 9.09 4.49
N PRO A 110 4.91 9.29 3.70
CA PRO A 110 5.91 10.30 4.04
C PRO A 110 5.37 11.74 3.99
N ILE A 111 4.35 12.02 3.18
CA ILE A 111 3.70 13.33 3.09
C ILE A 111 2.88 13.62 4.35
N VAL A 112 2.06 12.65 4.78
CA VAL A 112 1.21 12.77 5.97
C VAL A 112 2.07 12.82 7.23
N GLU A 113 3.15 12.05 7.30
CA GLU A 113 4.09 12.12 8.40
C GLU A 113 4.73 13.51 8.54
N ASP A 114 5.20 14.10 7.44
CA ASP A 114 5.83 15.43 7.49
C ASP A 114 4.80 16.52 7.85
N TRP A 115 3.57 16.38 7.38
CA TRP A 115 2.47 17.26 7.76
C TRP A 115 2.13 17.17 9.26
N CYS A 116 2.03 15.94 9.79
CA CYS A 116 1.79 15.68 11.22
C CYS A 116 2.92 16.24 12.09
N LYS A 117 4.18 16.06 11.67
CA LYS A 117 5.36 16.63 12.36
C LYS A 117 5.28 18.15 12.46
N LYS A 118 4.89 18.84 11.38
CA LYS A 118 4.72 20.31 11.39
C LYS A 118 3.58 20.78 12.29
N GLN A 119 2.48 20.06 12.34
CA GLN A 119 1.32 20.41 13.17
C GLN A 119 1.38 19.85 14.60
N LYS A 120 2.42 19.08 14.96
CA LYS A 120 2.56 18.38 16.25
C LYS A 120 1.38 17.45 16.55
N ILE A 121 0.91 16.74 15.53
CA ILE A 121 -0.17 15.75 15.63
C ILE A 121 0.44 14.35 15.53
N SER A 122 -0.13 13.37 16.23
CA SER A 122 0.27 11.97 16.06
C SER A 122 -0.09 11.50 14.64
N PRO A 123 0.87 10.94 13.86
CA PRO A 123 0.62 10.46 12.50
C PRO A 123 -0.55 9.49 12.39
N SER A 124 -0.72 8.61 13.39
CA SER A 124 -1.79 7.62 13.43
C SER A 124 -3.19 8.24 13.30
N LYS A 125 -3.40 9.47 13.77
CA LYS A 125 -4.70 10.16 13.68
C LYS A 125 -5.10 10.53 12.25
N LEU A 126 -4.14 10.67 11.34
CA LEU A 126 -4.39 10.93 9.91
C LEU A 126 -4.16 9.69 9.05
N LEU A 127 -3.21 8.83 9.42
CA LEU A 127 -2.92 7.58 8.69
C LEU A 127 -4.04 6.55 8.81
N ILE A 128 -4.74 6.45 9.95
CA ILE A 128 -5.88 5.53 10.09
C ILE A 128 -7.03 5.95 9.15
N PRO A 129 -7.54 7.21 9.19
CA PRO A 129 -8.55 7.66 8.22
C PRO A 129 -8.12 7.53 6.77
N LEU A 130 -6.85 7.78 6.46
CA LEU A 130 -6.27 7.57 5.13
C LEU A 130 -6.44 6.12 4.68
N SER A 131 -6.03 5.16 5.52
CA SER A 131 -6.15 3.74 5.21
C SER A 131 -7.59 3.33 4.92
N TYR A 132 -8.54 3.75 5.77
CA TYR A 132 -9.96 3.49 5.53
C TYR A 132 -10.46 4.14 4.23
N ALA A 133 -10.09 5.39 3.96
CA ALA A 133 -10.47 6.08 2.73
C ALA A 133 -9.94 5.37 1.48
N THR A 134 -8.69 4.89 1.50
CA THR A 134 -8.12 4.13 0.38
C THR A 134 -8.86 2.82 0.14
N VAL A 135 -9.15 2.06 1.22
CA VAL A 135 -9.87 0.78 1.11
C VAL A 135 -11.30 0.99 0.58
N LEU A 136 -12.01 2.00 1.10
CA LEU A 136 -13.37 2.35 0.64
C LEU A 136 -13.38 2.81 -0.82
N ALA A 137 -12.44 3.65 -1.23
CA ALA A 137 -12.33 4.13 -2.61
C ALA A 137 -12.03 2.99 -3.59
N GLY A 138 -11.17 2.04 -3.20
CA GLY A 138 -10.91 0.84 -3.97
C GLY A 138 -12.16 -0.02 -4.17
N MET A 139 -12.93 -0.25 -3.09
CA MET A 139 -14.18 -1.02 -3.17
C MET A 139 -15.24 -0.36 -4.07
N ILE A 140 -15.40 0.96 -4.01
CA ILE A 140 -16.36 1.69 -4.87
C ILE A 140 -15.98 1.56 -6.35
N THR A 141 -14.69 1.45 -6.66
CA THR A 141 -14.20 1.49 -8.05
C THR A 141 -14.01 0.10 -8.66
N GLU A 142 -13.55 -0.89 -7.88
CA GLU A 142 -13.37 -2.26 -8.36
C GLU A 142 -14.69 -2.97 -8.66
N ASP A 143 -15.74 -2.71 -7.88
CA ASP A 143 -17.07 -3.27 -8.16
C ASP A 143 -17.72 -2.64 -9.41
N ASP A 144 -17.48 -1.36 -9.69
CA ASP A 144 -18.01 -0.68 -10.89
C ASP A 144 -17.29 -1.17 -12.17
N TYR A 145 -15.97 -1.41 -12.10
CA TYR A 145 -15.20 -1.99 -13.22
C TYR A 145 -15.51 -3.46 -13.50
N ARG A 146 -15.88 -4.26 -12.49
CA ARG A 146 -16.26 -5.69 -12.67
C ARG A 146 -17.74 -5.91 -12.96
N SER A 147 -18.63 -4.97 -12.62
CA SER A 147 -20.08 -5.10 -12.86
C SER A 147 -20.53 -4.66 -14.25
N GLY A 148 -19.62 -4.11 -15.07
CA GLY A 148 -19.83 -3.90 -16.50
C GLY A 148 -19.82 -5.19 -17.32
N ASN A 149 -20.95 -5.91 -17.33
CA ASN A 149 -21.38 -6.90 -18.33
C ASN A 149 -20.40 -8.01 -18.78
N PHE A 150 -20.65 -9.23 -18.30
CA PHE A 150 -20.78 -10.39 -19.19
C PHE A 150 -22.12 -11.10 -18.89
N TYR A 151 -23.19 -10.54 -19.46
CA TYR A 151 -24.25 -11.37 -20.04
C TYR A 151 -23.88 -11.60 -21.51
#